data_AF-A0A958MDM5-F1
#
_entry.id   AF-A0A958MDM5-F1
#
_cell.length_a   1.000
_cell.length_b   1.000
_cell.length_c   1.000
_cell.angle_alpha   90.00
_cell.angle_beta   90.00
_cell.angle_gamma   90.00
#
_symmetry.space_group_name_H-M   'P 1'
#
loop_
_entity.id
_entity.type
_entity.pdbx_description
1 polymer ?
#
loop_
_entity_poly.entity_id
_entity_poly.type
_entity_poly.pdbx_seq_one_letter_code
_entity_poly.pdbx_strand_id
1 'polypeptide(L)'
;MNTRPIIVTCIFISFAGLLFLSEVRARLNGAHEQEKVARFWKDRVGQEQLKKLVIMGRFADFKQEVATLIPGAFPNLKSKTEKARLRDLASVIPHETQYSVSLGYSADAMLVSGKEMVKKRKYKDGVRMLQQLIDQFPDSYHVVEAHYLITEAF
;
A
#
# COMPACT_ATOMS: atom_id res chain seq x y z
N MET A 1 46.77 51.91 -4.88
CA MET A 1 45.86 50.99 -4.16
C MET A 1 46.00 49.60 -4.76
N ASN A 2 46.28 48.58 -3.96
CA ASN A 2 46.45 47.20 -4.44
C ASN A 2 45.08 46.58 -4.76
N THR A 3 44.78 46.38 -6.04
CA THR A 3 43.51 45.80 -6.54
C THR A 3 43.49 44.27 -6.57
N ARG A 4 44.66 43.63 -6.44
CA ARG A 4 44.84 42.17 -6.43
C ARG A 4 43.95 41.40 -5.43
N PRO A 5 43.77 41.80 -4.16
CA PRO A 5 42.94 41.04 -3.23
C PRO A 5 41.45 41.04 -3.60
N ILE A 6 40.95 42.11 -4.21
CA ILE A 6 39.54 42.24 -4.62
C ILE A 6 39.21 41.26 -5.75
N ILE A 7 40.15 41.08 -6.70
CA ILE A 7 39.97 40.15 -7.82
C ILE A 7 39.91 38.70 -7.30
N VAL A 8 40.78 38.34 -6.34
CA VAL A 8 40.83 36.98 -5.77
C VAL A 8 39.55 36.66 -5.01
N THR A 9 39.03 37.57 -4.19
CA THR A 9 37.78 37.32 -3.45
C THR A 9 36.58 37.21 -4.38
N CYS A 10 36.54 38.02 -5.45
CA CYS A 10 35.46 37.96 -6.44
C CYS A 10 35.44 36.61 -7.18
N ILE A 11 36.62 36.10 -7.58
CA ILE A 11 36.75 34.76 -8.19
C ILE A 11 36.29 33.68 -7.20
N PHE A 12 36.70 33.76 -5.94
CA PHE A 12 36.34 32.77 -4.93
C PHE A 12 34.83 32.71 -4.67
N ILE A 13 34.18 33.88 -4.59
CA ILE A 13 32.72 33.98 -4.42
C ILE A 13 31.99 33.40 -5.64
N SER A 14 32.45 33.69 -6.85
CA SER A 14 31.85 33.14 -8.07
C SER A 14 31.97 31.61 -8.14
N PHE A 15 33.12 31.06 -7.74
CA PHE A 15 33.34 29.62 -7.70
C PHE A 15 32.46 28.94 -6.65
N ALA A 16 32.35 29.53 -5.44
CA ALA A 16 31.46 29.02 -4.40
C ALA A 16 29.99 29.04 -4.83
N GLY A 17 29.55 30.10 -5.52
CA GLY A 17 28.20 30.20 -6.07
C GLY A 17 27.89 29.12 -7.11
N LEU A 18 28.84 28.80 -7.99
CA LEU A 18 28.68 27.73 -8.99
C LEU A 18 28.58 26.34 -8.34
N LEU A 19 29.40 26.06 -7.32
CA LEU A 19 29.32 24.80 -6.58
C LEU A 19 27.97 24.64 -5.89
N PHE A 20 27.48 25.70 -5.23
CA PHE A 20 26.17 25.69 -4.58
C PHE A 20 25.04 25.43 -5.57
N LEU A 21 25.04 26.09 -6.73
CA LEU A 21 24.05 25.87 -7.78
C LEU A 21 24.09 24.44 -8.33
N SER A 22 25.28 23.82 -8.44
CA SER A 22 25.40 22.44 -8.91
C SER A 22 24.77 21.44 -7.93
N GLU A 23 24.98 21.64 -6.63
CA GLU A 23 24.48 20.76 -5.57
C GLU A 23 22.95 20.87 -5.45
N VAL A 24 22.42 22.10 -5.49
CA VAL A 24 20.96 22.34 -5.48
C VAL A 24 20.31 21.71 -6.70
N ARG A 25 20.91 21.85 -7.88
CA ARG A 25 20.39 21.25 -9.12
C ARG A 25 20.42 19.73 -9.06
N ALA A 26 21.49 19.12 -8.51
CA ALA A 26 21.58 17.68 -8.34
C ALA A 26 20.49 17.14 -7.41
N ARG A 27 20.23 17.82 -6.28
CA ARG A 27 19.16 17.44 -5.34
C ARG A 27 17.76 17.57 -5.94
N LEU A 28 17.48 18.67 -6.65
CA LEU A 28 16.20 18.89 -7.32
C LEU A 28 15.96 17.87 -8.44
N ASN A 29 16.98 17.57 -9.24
CA ASN A 29 16.87 16.56 -10.30
C ASN A 29 16.66 15.15 -9.71
N GLY A 30 17.40 14.79 -8.65
CA GLY A 30 17.24 13.50 -7.98
C GLY A 30 15.84 13.28 -7.41
N ALA A 31 15.24 14.31 -6.82
CA ALA A 31 13.86 14.24 -6.32
C ALA A 31 12.85 13.98 -7.46
N HIS A 32 13.04 14.63 -8.61
CA HIS A 32 12.15 14.44 -9.77
C HIS A 32 12.28 13.04 -10.41
N GLU A 33 13.49 12.47 -10.41
CA GLU A 33 13.71 11.09 -10.86
C GLU A 33 13.06 10.09 -9.91
N GLN A 34 13.19 10.28 -8.60
CA GLN A 34 12.55 9.43 -7.59
C GLN A 34 11.02 9.47 -7.71
N GLU A 35 10.45 10.65 -7.94
CA GLU A 35 8.99 10.79 -8.13
C GLU A 35 8.50 10.02 -9.36
N LYS A 36 9.23 10.07 -10.49
CA LYS A 36 8.89 9.30 -11.69
C LYS A 36 8.95 7.80 -11.45
N VAL A 37 9.99 7.33 -10.76
CA VAL A 37 10.15 5.92 -10.42
C VAL A 37 9.01 5.48 -9.48
N ALA A 38 8.68 6.28 -8.47
CA ALA A 38 7.58 5.99 -7.55
C ALA A 38 6.23 5.88 -8.28
N ARG A 39 5.92 6.83 -9.19
CA ARG A 39 4.70 6.77 -10.02
C ARG A 39 4.69 5.51 -10.89
N PHE A 40 5.80 5.19 -11.55
CA PHE A 40 5.91 4.00 -12.38
C PHE A 40 5.64 2.70 -11.60
N TRP A 41 6.21 2.55 -10.41
CA TRP A 41 5.96 1.39 -9.56
C TRP A 41 4.52 1.34 -9.07
N LYS A 42 3.92 2.49 -8.70
CA LYS A 42 2.52 2.58 -8.27
C LYS A 42 1.56 2.11 -9.36
N ASP A 43 1.75 2.58 -10.59
CA ASP A 43 0.91 2.20 -11.73
C ASP A 43 1.03 0.71 -12.04
N ARG A 44 2.26 0.17 -11.99
CA ARG A 44 2.52 -1.25 -12.22
C ARG A 44 1.87 -2.14 -11.15
N VAL A 45 1.96 -1.75 -9.88
CA VAL A 45 1.28 -2.46 -8.79
C VAL A 45 -0.24 -2.45 -8.98
N GLY A 46 -0.82 -1.31 -9.37
CA GLY A 46 -2.24 -1.21 -9.68
C GLY A 46 -2.68 -2.14 -10.82
N GLN A 47 -1.90 -2.22 -11.89
CA GLN A 47 -2.18 -3.13 -13.00
C GLN A 47 -2.12 -4.60 -12.60
N GLU A 48 -1.11 -5.00 -11.82
CA GLU A 48 -0.98 -6.38 -11.35
C GLU A 48 -2.12 -6.77 -10.38
N GLN A 49 -2.54 -5.85 -9.51
CA GLN A 49 -3.70 -6.06 -8.65
C GLN A 49 -4.99 -6.21 -9.46
N LEU A 50 -5.19 -5.38 -10.48
CA LEU A 50 -6.35 -5.47 -11.36
C LEU A 50 -6.37 -6.81 -12.13
N LYS A 51 -5.23 -7.23 -12.70
CA LYS A 51 -5.10 -8.53 -13.37
C LYS A 51 -5.45 -9.67 -12.41
N LYS A 52 -4.95 -9.63 -11.18
CA LYS A 52 -5.25 -10.63 -10.15
C LYS A 52 -6.76 -10.70 -9.88
N LEU A 53 -7.43 -9.56 -9.69
CA LEU A 53 -8.87 -9.50 -9.47
C LEU A 53 -9.67 -10.07 -10.65
N VAL A 54 -9.27 -9.74 -11.89
CA VAL A 54 -9.91 -10.28 -13.10
C VAL A 54 -9.75 -11.80 -13.19
N ILE A 55 -8.56 -12.33 -12.91
CA ILE A 55 -8.30 -13.78 -12.91
C ILE A 55 -9.14 -14.47 -11.82
N MET A 56 -9.22 -13.90 -10.62
CA MET A 56 -10.05 -14.44 -9.54
C MET A 56 -11.53 -14.46 -9.91
N GLY A 57 -12.03 -13.40 -10.56
CA GLY A 57 -13.41 -13.35 -11.08
C GLY A 57 -13.67 -14.47 -12.10
N ARG A 58 -12.82 -14.59 -13.13
CA ARG A 58 -12.95 -15.64 -14.14
C ARG A 58 -12.87 -17.05 -13.55
N PHE A 59 -12.03 -17.24 -12.53
CA PHE A 59 -11.91 -18.52 -11.86
C PHE A 59 -13.18 -18.87 -11.05
N ALA A 60 -13.81 -17.88 -10.43
CA ALA A 60 -15.09 -18.06 -9.76
C ALA A 60 -16.20 -18.44 -10.76
N ASP A 61 -16.26 -17.76 -11.91
CA ASP A 61 -17.22 -18.08 -12.98
C ASP A 61 -17.00 -19.50 -13.52
N PHE A 62 -15.74 -19.87 -13.78
CA PHE A 62 -15.37 -21.22 -14.21
C PHE A 62 -15.80 -22.29 -13.19
N LYS A 63 -15.60 -22.04 -11.89
CA LYS A 63 -16.06 -22.96 -10.84
C LYS A 63 -17.57 -23.13 -10.85
N GLN A 64 -18.32 -22.05 -11.06
CA GLN A 64 -19.77 -22.10 -11.17
C GLN A 64 -20.21 -22.91 -12.39
N GLU A 65 -19.56 -22.72 -13.54
CA GLU A 65 -19.80 -23.50 -14.75
C GLU A 65 -19.52 -24.99 -14.52
N VAL A 66 -18.37 -25.34 -13.94
CA VAL A 66 -18.03 -26.72 -13.58
C VAL A 66 -19.06 -27.32 -12.62
N ALA A 67 -19.51 -26.57 -11.61
CA ALA A 67 -20.54 -27.02 -10.68
C ALA A 67 -21.89 -27.31 -11.36
N THR A 68 -22.22 -26.60 -12.46
CA THR A 68 -23.41 -26.89 -13.26
C THR A 68 -23.26 -28.11 -14.17
N LEU A 69 -22.03 -28.45 -14.58
CA LEU A 69 -21.74 -29.57 -15.48
C LEU A 69 -21.56 -30.92 -14.75
N ILE A 70 -21.07 -30.91 -13.50
CA ILE A 70 -20.86 -32.11 -12.67
C ILE A 70 -22.10 -33.02 -12.55
N PRO A 71 -23.34 -32.51 -12.35
CA PRO A 71 -24.53 -33.34 -12.24
C PRO A 71 -24.84 -34.18 -13.48
N GLY A 72 -24.42 -33.73 -14.67
CA GLY A 72 -24.64 -34.42 -15.95
C GLY A 72 -23.56 -35.45 -16.30
N ALA A 73 -22.33 -35.26 -15.81
CA ALA A 73 -21.20 -36.15 -16.13
C ALA A 73 -21.25 -37.51 -15.40
N PHE A 74 -22.00 -37.61 -14.29
CA PHE A 74 -22.09 -38.83 -13.49
C PHE A 74 -23.54 -39.29 -13.25
N PRO A 75 -24.19 -39.90 -14.26
CA PRO A 75 -25.58 -40.37 -14.15
C PRO A 75 -25.77 -41.53 -13.15
N ASN A 76 -24.70 -42.29 -12.82
CA ASN A 76 -24.76 -43.52 -12.03
C ASN A 76 -24.49 -43.39 -10.52
N LEU A 77 -24.32 -42.18 -9.95
CA LEU A 77 -24.22 -42.04 -8.49
C LEU A 77 -25.59 -42.24 -7.84
N LYS A 78 -25.76 -43.40 -7.20
CA LYS A 78 -27.02 -43.91 -6.61
C LYS A 78 -27.47 -43.17 -5.34
N SER A 79 -26.62 -42.33 -4.75
CA SER A 79 -26.95 -41.66 -3.49
C SER A 79 -27.06 -40.14 -3.64
N LYS A 80 -28.24 -39.61 -3.28
CA LYS A 80 -28.54 -38.17 -3.21
C LYS A 80 -27.51 -37.41 -2.35
N THR A 81 -26.88 -38.10 -1.38
CA THR A 81 -25.83 -37.54 -0.52
C THR A 81 -24.48 -37.40 -1.20
N GLU A 82 -24.13 -38.25 -2.17
CA GLU A 82 -22.84 -38.13 -2.88
C GLU A 82 -22.87 -36.99 -3.92
N LYS A 83 -24.02 -36.79 -4.59
CA LYS A 83 -24.24 -35.60 -5.43
C LYS A 83 -24.19 -34.31 -4.61
N ALA A 84 -24.76 -34.32 -3.40
CA ALA A 84 -24.66 -33.18 -2.47
C ALA A 84 -23.21 -32.95 -2.01
N ARG A 85 -22.45 -34.01 -1.69
CA ARG A 85 -21.03 -33.91 -1.31
C ARG A 85 -20.13 -33.43 -2.43
N LEU A 86 -20.38 -33.81 -3.69
CA LEU A 86 -19.62 -33.32 -4.84
C LEU A 86 -19.94 -31.85 -5.14
N ARG A 87 -21.21 -31.44 -4.99
CA ARG A 87 -21.60 -30.03 -5.04
C ARG A 87 -20.98 -29.25 -3.89
N ASP A 88 -20.96 -29.80 -2.68
CA ASP A 88 -20.29 -29.21 -1.54
C ASP A 88 -18.79 -29.13 -1.79
N LEU A 89 -18.10 -30.17 -2.28
CA LEU A 89 -16.67 -30.11 -2.60
C LEU A 89 -16.32 -29.13 -3.71
N ALA A 90 -17.20 -28.98 -4.71
CA ALA A 90 -17.05 -27.96 -5.75
C ALA A 90 -17.39 -26.54 -5.24
N SER A 91 -18.27 -26.42 -4.24
CA SER A 91 -18.68 -25.16 -3.58
C SER A 91 -17.88 -24.83 -2.33
N VAL A 92 -17.09 -25.78 -1.82
CA VAL A 92 -16.03 -25.59 -0.82
C VAL A 92 -14.98 -24.86 -1.62
N ILE A 93 -15.23 -23.57 -1.79
CA ILE A 93 -14.25 -22.53 -1.71
C ILE A 93 -13.32 -23.04 -0.61
N PRO A 94 -12.08 -23.49 -0.93
CA PRO A 94 -11.12 -23.41 0.12
C PRO A 94 -11.20 -21.94 0.50
N HIS A 95 -11.66 -21.64 1.71
CA HIS A 95 -11.13 -20.52 2.44
C HIS A 95 -9.64 -20.85 2.65
N GLU A 96 -8.88 -20.99 1.55
CA GLU A 96 -7.52 -20.51 1.45
C GLU A 96 -7.66 -19.11 1.99
N THR A 97 -7.35 -19.02 3.28
CA THR A 97 -7.17 -17.83 4.09
C THR A 97 -7.81 -16.62 3.44
N GLN A 98 -8.83 -16.05 4.07
CA GLN A 98 -9.13 -14.64 3.89
C GLN A 98 -7.82 -13.80 4.02
N TYR A 99 -7.01 -13.74 2.96
CA TYR A 99 -6.66 -12.52 2.33
C TYR A 99 -8.00 -11.92 1.92
N SER A 100 -8.73 -11.43 2.93
CA SER A 100 -9.13 -10.04 2.86
C SER A 100 -7.88 -9.38 2.30
N VAL A 101 -7.96 -8.94 1.05
CA VAL A 101 -7.14 -7.82 0.66
C VAL A 101 -7.54 -6.80 1.70
N SER A 102 -6.75 -6.76 2.76
CA SER A 102 -6.94 -5.89 3.89
C SER A 102 -6.68 -4.52 3.29
N LEU A 103 -7.76 -3.94 2.75
CA LEU A 103 -7.93 -2.50 2.67
C LEU A 103 -7.75 -1.86 4.07
N GLY A 104 -7.62 -2.67 5.14
CA GLY A 104 -7.13 -2.31 6.46
C GLY A 104 -5.66 -1.91 6.55
N TYR A 105 -4.85 -2.04 5.49
CA TYR A 105 -3.55 -1.35 5.36
C TYR A 105 -3.67 -0.04 4.56
N SER A 106 -4.84 0.60 4.58
CA SER A 106 -4.95 2.01 4.20
C SER A 106 -4.61 2.87 5.42
N ALA A 107 -3.91 3.99 5.20
CA ALA A 107 -3.64 4.96 6.25
C ALA A 107 -4.93 5.39 6.98
N ASP A 108 -6.05 5.50 6.26
CA ASP A 108 -7.35 5.86 6.82
C ASP A 108 -7.89 4.77 7.78
N ALA A 109 -7.79 3.50 7.39
CA ALA A 109 -8.21 2.38 8.22
C ALA A 109 -7.35 2.24 9.50
N MET A 110 -6.03 2.47 9.38
CA MET A 110 -5.13 2.48 10.52
C MET A 110 -5.42 3.63 11.48
N LEU A 111 -5.78 4.82 10.95
CA LEU A 111 -6.15 5.97 11.75
C LEU A 111 -7.45 5.70 12.53
N VAL A 112 -8.48 5.19 11.86
CA VAL A 112 -9.77 4.85 12.50
C VAL A 112 -9.57 3.82 13.61
N SER A 113 -8.79 2.77 13.35
CA SER A 113 -8.48 1.74 14.34
C SER A 113 -7.70 2.31 15.53
N GLY A 114 -6.65 3.10 15.28
CA GLY A 114 -5.87 3.77 16.33
C GLY A 114 -6.74 4.69 17.20
N LYS A 115 -7.61 5.49 16.57
CA LYS A 115 -8.56 6.38 17.24
C LYS A 115 -9.55 5.61 18.11
N GLU A 116 -10.05 4.46 17.64
CA GLU A 116 -10.94 3.60 18.42
C GLU A 116 -10.24 3.00 19.65
N MET A 117 -8.96 2.63 19.53
CA MET A 117 -8.16 2.14 20.66
C MET A 117 -7.90 3.21 21.71
N VAL A 118 -7.60 4.44 21.29
CA VAL A 118 -7.45 5.59 22.20
C VAL A 118 -8.77 5.88 22.93
N LYS A 119 -9.91 5.87 22.23
CA LYS A 119 -11.25 5.99 22.85
C LYS A 119 -11.54 4.90 23.88
N LYS A 120 -11.08 3.67 23.63
CA LYS A 120 -11.22 2.53 24.54
C LYS A 120 -10.19 2.54 25.69
N ARG A 121 -9.45 3.64 25.87
CA ARG A 121 -8.36 3.81 26.87
C ARG A 121 -7.21 2.80 26.74
N LYS A 122 -7.08 2.16 25.57
CA LYS A 122 -5.97 1.27 25.24
C LYS A 122 -4.83 2.08 24.63
N TYR A 123 -4.29 3.02 25.40
CA TYR A 123 -3.34 4.02 24.88
C TYR A 123 -2.06 3.39 24.33
N LYS A 124 -1.49 2.37 24.98
CA LYS A 124 -0.26 1.70 24.51
C LYS A 124 -0.44 1.05 23.13
N ASP A 125 -1.55 0.35 22.93
CA ASP A 125 -1.85 -0.32 21.65
C ASP A 125 -2.22 0.69 20.57
N GLY A 126 -2.99 1.72 20.94
CA GLY A 126 -3.38 2.82 20.05
C GLY A 126 -2.18 3.62 19.55
N VAL A 127 -1.28 4.03 20.46
CA VAL A 127 -0.05 4.74 20.11
C VAL A 127 0.84 3.89 19.21
N ARG A 128 0.99 2.58 19.49
CA ARG A 128 1.76 1.68 18.62
C ARG A 128 1.19 1.61 17.20
N MET A 129 -0.14 1.56 17.08
CA MET A 129 -0.81 1.50 15.78
C MET A 129 -0.72 2.82 15.00
N LEU A 130 -0.84 3.96 15.69
CA LEU A 130 -0.66 5.28 15.10
C LEU A 130 0.80 5.54 14.69
N GLN A 131 1.76 5.03 15.45
CA GLN A 131 3.18 5.11 15.07
C GLN A 131 3.45 4.28 13.81
N GLN A 132 2.87 3.09 13.71
CA GLN A 132 2.96 2.27 12.50
C GLN A 132 2.35 2.97 11.28
N LEU A 133 1.27 3.74 11.46
CA LEU A 133 0.70 4.56 10.39
C LEU A 133 1.71 5.61 9.91
N ILE A 134 2.38 6.31 10.83
CA ILE A 134 3.37 7.35 10.50
C ILE A 134 4.57 6.75 9.76
N ASP A 135 5.06 5.60 10.24
CA ASP A 135 6.22 4.94 9.65
C ASP A 135 5.92 4.33 8.26
N GLN A 136 4.70 3.82 8.05
CA GLN A 136 4.30 3.20 6.79
C GLN A 136 3.75 4.19 5.75
N PHE A 137 3.16 5.30 6.20
CA PHE A 137 2.51 6.29 5.34
C PHE A 137 2.92 7.73 5.69
N PRO A 138 4.22 8.08 5.60
CA PRO A 138 4.73 9.39 6.03
C PRO A 138 4.15 10.57 5.23
N ASP A 139 3.78 10.35 3.97
CA ASP A 139 3.22 11.39 3.08
C ASP A 139 1.68 11.50 3.17
N SER A 140 1.05 10.73 4.06
CA SER A 140 -0.40 10.75 4.22
C SER A 140 -0.86 11.97 5.01
N TYR A 141 -1.96 12.60 4.58
CA TYR A 141 -2.60 13.69 5.33
C TYR A 141 -2.98 13.27 6.77
N HIS A 142 -3.18 11.98 7.00
CA HIS A 142 -3.54 11.40 8.30
C HIS A 142 -2.40 11.42 9.34
N VAL A 143 -1.16 11.70 8.93
CA VAL A 143 0.02 11.74 9.84
C VAL A 143 -0.13 12.84 10.87
N VAL A 144 -0.65 14.01 10.49
CA VAL A 144 -0.86 15.13 11.42
C VAL A 144 -1.87 14.77 12.50
N GLU A 145 -2.98 14.13 12.12
CA GLU A 145 -4.00 13.64 13.07
C GLU A 145 -3.45 12.52 13.96
N ALA A 146 -2.62 11.62 13.41
CA ALA A 146 -1.98 10.57 14.18
C ALA A 146 -1.03 11.13 15.27
N HIS A 147 -0.20 12.13 14.95
CA HIS A 147 0.66 12.81 15.94
C HIS A 147 -0.15 13.51 17.05
N TYR A 148 -1.26 14.14 16.68
CA TYR A 148 -2.16 14.77 17.65
C TYR A 148 -2.73 13.73 18.64
N LEU A 149 -3.29 12.63 18.12
CA LEU A 149 -3.87 11.56 18.94
C LEU A 149 -2.83 10.85 19.82
N ILE A 150 -1.59 10.71 19.35
CA ILE A 150 -0.49 10.18 20.18
C ILE A 150 -0.22 11.11 21.35
N THR A 151 -0.16 12.43 21.10
CA THR A 151 0.11 13.42 22.14
C THR A 151 -1.04 13.51 23.15
N GLU A 152 -2.28 13.36 22.71
CA GLU A 152 -3.46 13.31 23.60
C GLU A 152 -3.50 12.04 24.47
N ALA A 153 -2.90 10.95 24.01
CA ALA A 153 -2.87 9.67 24.72
C ALA A 153 -1.77 9.56 25.80
N PHE A 154 -0.82 10.50 25.82
CA PHE A 154 0.25 10.62 26.83
C PHE A 154 -0.16 11.55 27.96
#